data_AF-A0A174EAQ4-F1
#
_entry.id   AF-A0A174EAQ4-F1
#
_cell.length_a   1.000
_cell.length_b   1.000
_cell.length_c   1.000
_cell.angle_alpha   90.00
_cell.angle_beta   90.00
_cell.angle_gamma   90.00
#
_symmetry.space_group_name_H-M   'P 1'
#
loop_
_entity.id
_entity.type
_entity.pdbx_description
1 polymer ?
#
loop_
_entity_poly.entity_id
_entity_poly.type
_entity_poly.pdbx_seq_one_letter_code
_entity_poly.pdbx_strand_id
1 'polypeptide(L)'
;MNINKHLILLFSVLFFLFAVSVSSGCFRKNESDVKSVVRNELDQLKNLDSETTQKYIPYTELFPDATENTDLTDEINKTFSLFFRKFNYKISDVIVGTTNHSATVSVKLTTIDSKVLARDFKAELLRTQITESAQAQKGNIKDSSRSLEAHYLILNHLLNTNDYDTAETDCNIQLVNTGNDKKEKWKIQRTNSLEDDLVGGLIADLADPDILSPEDTLTVYLDTLQKLDLKEMTSYLGVVNIMNTSDTAKNSIASALAEQIHKNFNYVIKSSSENGYNATVTTEITTFDSDSILADYQEKLDKYLASADAVIDGSQKRYEKSFEILLNSINDNTVTTVNDVDFVLINDGVSWKLQDEGNTLGNAIFGTLTDSPLETSDSEDENISADTDKQTDDNTSTESSSN
;
A
#
# COMPACT_ATOMS: atom_id res chain seq x y z
N MET A 1 -13.60 -0.29 -4.15
CA MET A 1 -13.63 -1.07 -5.41
C MET A 1 -12.70 -2.26 -5.21
N ASN A 2 -13.18 -3.48 -5.39
CA ASN A 2 -12.56 -4.68 -4.79
C ASN A 2 -11.26 -5.05 -5.54
N ILE A 3 -10.10 -4.83 -4.92
CA ILE A 3 -8.76 -5.18 -5.46
C ILE A 3 -8.73 -6.65 -5.93
N ASN A 4 -9.48 -7.53 -5.28
CA ASN A 4 -9.60 -8.94 -5.65
C ASN A 4 -10.22 -9.16 -7.05
N LYS A 5 -11.08 -8.25 -7.54
CA LYS A 5 -11.60 -8.33 -8.92
C LYS A 5 -10.53 -8.02 -9.97
N HIS A 6 -9.62 -7.09 -9.68
CA HIS A 6 -8.53 -6.72 -10.59
C HIS A 6 -7.36 -7.71 -10.52
N LEU A 7 -7.16 -8.37 -9.38
CA LEU A 7 -6.15 -9.42 -9.23
C LEU A 7 -6.50 -10.72 -9.94
N ILE A 8 -7.78 -11.10 -9.94
CA ILE A 8 -8.29 -12.20 -10.77
C ILE A 8 -8.07 -11.87 -12.25
N LEU A 9 -8.27 -10.61 -12.67
CA LEU A 9 -7.93 -10.14 -14.02
C LEU A 9 -6.41 -10.17 -14.31
N LEU A 10 -5.56 -10.03 -13.29
CA LEU A 10 -4.09 -9.96 -13.39
C LEU A 10 -3.47 -11.26 -13.95
N PHE A 11 -4.13 -12.40 -13.76
CA PHE A 11 -3.68 -13.72 -14.23
C PHE A 11 -4.74 -14.57 -14.96
N SER A 12 -6.01 -14.17 -15.00
CA SER A 12 -7.06 -14.81 -15.83
C SER A 12 -6.71 -14.79 -17.33
N VAL A 13 -5.72 -14.00 -17.70
CA VAL A 13 -5.05 -13.87 -18.99
C VAL A 13 -4.56 -15.18 -19.64
N LEU A 14 -4.42 -16.27 -18.89
CA LEU A 14 -4.26 -17.62 -19.47
C LEU A 14 -5.47 -18.06 -20.34
N PHE A 15 -6.53 -17.26 -20.40
CA PHE A 15 -7.72 -17.42 -21.23
C PHE A 15 -7.47 -17.52 -22.75
N PHE A 16 -6.28 -17.29 -23.30
CA PHE A 16 -6.11 -17.36 -24.77
C PHE A 16 -5.16 -18.43 -25.28
N LEU A 17 -4.30 -19.00 -24.43
CA LEU A 17 -3.42 -20.10 -24.82
C LEU A 17 -4.25 -21.35 -25.19
N PHE A 18 -5.20 -21.73 -24.33
CA PHE A 18 -5.99 -22.97 -24.46
C PHE A 18 -7.09 -23.01 -25.54
N ALA A 19 -7.06 -22.13 -26.55
CA ALA A 19 -8.09 -22.06 -27.59
C ALA A 19 -7.82 -22.97 -28.80
N VAL A 20 -6.60 -23.52 -28.93
CA VAL A 20 -6.18 -24.25 -30.13
C VAL A 20 -6.50 -25.74 -30.01
N SER A 21 -7.67 -26.10 -30.52
CA SER A 21 -8.06 -27.51 -30.63
C SER A 21 -7.24 -28.25 -31.70
N VAL A 22 -6.43 -29.23 -31.29
CA VAL A 22 -5.72 -30.14 -32.19
C VAL A 22 -6.71 -31.13 -32.79
N SER A 23 -6.73 -31.25 -34.11
CA SER A 23 -7.61 -32.20 -34.81
C SER A 23 -6.81 -33.38 -35.36
N SER A 24 -6.82 -34.50 -34.64
CA SER A 24 -6.13 -35.72 -35.06
C SER A 24 -6.94 -36.47 -36.11
N GLY A 25 -6.32 -36.71 -37.27
CA GLY A 25 -6.87 -37.48 -38.38
C GLY A 25 -6.25 -38.88 -38.46
N CYS A 26 -6.37 -39.70 -37.41
CA CYS A 26 -6.20 -41.16 -37.50
C CYS A 26 -6.59 -41.85 -36.18
N PHE A 27 -7.36 -42.93 -36.27
CA PHE A 27 -7.81 -43.78 -35.15
C PHE A 27 -6.63 -44.51 -34.47
N ARG A 28 -5.88 -43.86 -33.56
CA ARG A 28 -5.01 -44.55 -32.58
C ARG A 28 -4.91 -43.79 -31.24
N LYS A 29 -5.49 -44.41 -30.20
CA LYS A 29 -5.34 -44.20 -28.74
C LYS A 29 -5.64 -42.78 -28.23
N ASN A 30 -6.86 -42.59 -27.73
CA ASN A 30 -7.41 -41.39 -27.08
C ASN A 30 -6.47 -40.75 -26.05
N GLU A 31 -5.70 -41.55 -25.31
CA GLU A 31 -4.75 -41.08 -24.32
C GLU A 31 -3.62 -40.22 -24.93
N SER A 32 -3.11 -40.61 -26.11
CA SER A 32 -2.01 -39.89 -26.78
C SER A 32 -2.46 -38.53 -27.31
N ASP A 33 -3.67 -38.46 -27.86
CA ASP A 33 -4.25 -37.21 -28.37
C ASP A 33 -4.54 -36.24 -27.22
N VAL A 34 -5.15 -36.72 -26.14
CA VAL A 34 -5.37 -35.94 -24.90
C VAL A 34 -4.07 -35.40 -24.34
N LYS A 35 -3.05 -36.26 -24.24
CA LYS A 35 -1.71 -35.89 -23.75
C LYS A 35 -1.05 -34.84 -24.64
N SER A 36 -1.24 -34.94 -25.96
CA SER A 36 -0.68 -33.98 -26.92
C SER A 36 -1.32 -32.61 -26.78
N VAL A 37 -2.63 -32.53 -26.54
CA VAL A 37 -3.32 -31.25 -26.29
C VAL A 37 -2.73 -30.57 -25.05
N VAL A 38 -2.62 -31.29 -23.93
CA VAL A 38 -2.05 -30.72 -22.70
C VAL A 38 -0.60 -30.26 -22.89
N ARG A 39 0.26 -31.07 -23.52
CA ARG A 39 1.65 -30.68 -23.78
C ARG A 39 1.77 -29.43 -24.63
N ASN A 40 1.01 -29.37 -25.73
CA ASN A 40 1.06 -28.24 -26.64
C ASN A 40 0.71 -26.92 -25.95
N GLU A 41 -0.18 -26.95 -24.96
CA GLU A 41 -0.60 -25.75 -24.22
C GLU A 41 0.40 -25.40 -23.11
N LEU A 42 0.86 -26.38 -22.32
CA LEU A 42 1.84 -26.12 -21.27
C LEU A 42 3.23 -25.76 -21.81
N ASP A 43 3.61 -26.23 -23.01
CA ASP A 43 4.87 -25.86 -23.66
C ASP A 43 4.87 -24.40 -24.15
N GLN A 44 3.69 -23.78 -24.36
CA GLN A 44 3.61 -22.35 -24.65
C GLN A 44 4.00 -21.51 -23.44
N LEU A 45 3.61 -21.94 -22.23
CA LEU A 45 3.99 -21.26 -20.98
C LEU A 45 5.50 -21.30 -20.73
N LYS A 46 6.19 -22.39 -21.14
CA LYS A 46 7.66 -22.50 -21.02
C LYS A 46 8.42 -21.51 -21.89
N ASN A 47 7.85 -21.11 -23.02
CA ASN A 47 8.50 -20.27 -24.02
C ASN A 47 7.74 -18.95 -24.21
N LEU A 48 7.15 -18.42 -23.14
CA LEU A 48 6.37 -17.19 -23.20
C LEU A 48 7.31 -15.99 -23.45
N ASP A 49 7.55 -15.68 -24.72
CA ASP A 49 8.26 -14.47 -25.15
C ASP A 49 7.30 -13.29 -25.29
N SER A 50 7.85 -12.08 -25.45
CA SER A 50 7.07 -10.84 -25.54
C SER A 50 6.07 -10.85 -26.71
N GLU A 51 6.44 -11.42 -27.86
CA GLU A 51 5.59 -11.46 -29.06
C GLU A 51 4.40 -12.40 -28.85
N THR A 52 4.67 -13.56 -28.26
CA THR A 52 3.66 -14.56 -27.86
C THR A 52 2.73 -13.98 -26.79
N THR A 53 3.30 -13.32 -25.78
CA THR A 53 2.55 -12.65 -24.71
C THR A 53 1.58 -11.62 -25.29
N GLN A 54 2.05 -10.68 -26.11
CA GLN A 54 1.20 -9.63 -26.66
C GLN A 54 0.09 -10.15 -27.59
N LYS A 55 0.33 -11.26 -28.29
CA LYS A 55 -0.67 -11.92 -29.15
C LYS A 55 -1.83 -12.52 -28.36
N TYR A 56 -1.56 -13.04 -27.17
CA TYR A 56 -2.56 -13.70 -26.33
C TYR A 56 -3.11 -12.81 -25.22
N ILE A 57 -2.47 -11.66 -24.98
CA ILE A 57 -2.77 -10.74 -23.89
C ILE A 57 -2.91 -9.33 -24.47
N PRO A 58 -4.03 -8.99 -25.14
CA PRO A 58 -4.25 -7.64 -25.62
C PRO A 58 -4.38 -6.66 -24.45
N TYR A 59 -3.92 -5.42 -24.65
CA TYR A 59 -3.89 -4.38 -23.61
C TYR A 59 -5.29 -4.11 -23.03
N THR A 60 -6.32 -4.13 -23.86
CA THR A 60 -7.71 -3.91 -23.43
C THR A 60 -8.28 -5.03 -22.53
N GLU A 61 -7.63 -6.19 -22.48
CA GLU A 61 -8.01 -7.25 -21.53
C GLU A 61 -7.32 -7.10 -20.19
N LEU A 62 -6.06 -6.65 -20.19
CA LEU A 62 -5.39 -6.25 -18.95
C LEU A 62 -6.05 -5.00 -18.37
N PHE A 63 -6.36 -4.02 -19.22
CA PHE A 63 -6.90 -2.72 -18.85
C PHE A 63 -8.29 -2.55 -19.49
N PRO A 64 -9.36 -3.10 -18.89
CA PRO A 64 -10.71 -3.10 -19.46
C PRO A 64 -11.30 -1.70 -19.65
N ASP A 65 -10.74 -0.69 -18.97
CA ASP A 65 -11.14 0.72 -19.11
C ASP A 65 -10.44 1.41 -20.29
N ALA A 66 -9.50 0.75 -20.97
CA ALA A 66 -8.79 1.30 -22.12
C ALA A 66 -9.67 1.33 -23.37
N THR A 67 -9.77 2.51 -24.01
CA THR A 67 -10.57 2.70 -25.22
C THR A 67 -9.84 2.32 -26.51
N GLU A 68 -8.52 2.14 -26.44
CA GLU A 68 -7.66 1.74 -27.55
C GLU A 68 -6.69 0.64 -27.08
N ASN A 69 -6.36 -0.29 -27.97
CA ASN A 69 -5.36 -1.31 -27.71
C ASN A 69 -3.98 -0.74 -28.04
N THR A 70 -3.32 -0.15 -27.03
CA THR A 70 -1.93 0.30 -27.13
C THR A 70 -0.99 -0.88 -26.90
N ASP A 71 0.25 -0.80 -27.41
CA ASP A 71 1.26 -1.81 -27.08
C ASP A 71 1.55 -1.81 -25.58
N LEU A 72 1.72 -3.00 -24.99
CA LEU A 72 2.21 -3.13 -23.62
C LEU A 72 3.61 -2.55 -23.52
N THR A 73 3.93 -1.91 -22.39
CA THR A 73 5.30 -1.45 -22.17
C THR A 73 6.26 -2.65 -22.10
N ASP A 74 7.54 -2.42 -22.41
CA ASP A 74 8.57 -3.46 -22.36
C ASP A 74 8.64 -4.11 -20.97
N GLU A 75 8.43 -3.34 -19.90
CA GLU A 75 8.40 -3.83 -18.53
C GLU A 75 7.24 -4.81 -18.28
N ILE A 76 6.02 -4.47 -18.72
CA ILE A 76 4.84 -5.33 -18.52
C ILE A 76 4.98 -6.61 -19.33
N ASN A 77 5.42 -6.50 -20.59
CA ASN A 77 5.70 -7.66 -21.43
C ASN A 77 6.72 -8.61 -20.79
N LYS A 78 7.81 -8.06 -20.25
CA LYS A 78 8.87 -8.86 -19.61
C LYS A 78 8.39 -9.56 -18.34
N THR A 79 7.40 -8.99 -17.65
CA THR A 79 6.86 -9.54 -16.38
C THR A 79 6.40 -10.98 -16.54
N PHE A 80 5.66 -11.28 -17.61
CA PHE A 80 5.15 -12.63 -17.87
C PHE A 80 6.28 -13.63 -18.16
N SER A 81 7.26 -13.23 -18.98
CA SER A 81 8.44 -14.06 -19.25
C SER A 81 9.24 -14.35 -17.97
N LEU A 82 9.39 -13.35 -17.09
CA LEU A 82 10.10 -13.52 -15.82
C LEU A 82 9.35 -14.44 -14.86
N PHE A 83 8.03 -14.33 -14.82
CA PHE A 83 7.18 -15.17 -13.98
C PHE A 83 7.27 -16.65 -14.39
N PHE A 84 7.17 -16.93 -15.69
CA PHE A 84 7.20 -18.31 -16.21
C PHE A 84 8.62 -18.84 -16.49
N ARG A 85 9.70 -18.09 -16.21
CA ARG A 85 11.09 -18.50 -16.55
C ARG A 85 11.52 -19.83 -15.94
N LYS A 86 10.98 -20.18 -14.76
CA LYS A 86 11.23 -21.46 -14.05
C LYS A 86 10.08 -22.45 -14.21
N PHE A 87 9.10 -22.16 -15.06
CA PHE A 87 7.93 -23.00 -15.27
C PHE A 87 8.32 -24.34 -15.88
N ASN A 88 7.89 -25.42 -15.25
CA ASN A 88 8.03 -26.76 -15.80
C ASN A 88 6.83 -27.63 -15.42
N TYR A 89 6.72 -28.79 -16.05
CA TYR A 89 5.65 -29.73 -15.75
C TYR A 89 6.04 -31.17 -16.06
N LYS A 90 5.40 -32.10 -15.37
CA LYS A 90 5.47 -33.54 -15.63
C LYS A 90 4.07 -34.13 -15.64
N ILE A 91 3.66 -34.67 -16.78
CA ILE A 91 2.42 -35.44 -16.89
C ILE A 91 2.63 -36.80 -16.22
N SER A 92 1.86 -37.06 -15.17
CA SER A 92 1.95 -38.28 -14.36
C SER A 92 0.94 -39.33 -14.81
N ASP A 93 -0.27 -38.93 -15.16
CA ASP A 93 -1.33 -39.85 -15.56
C ASP A 93 -2.30 -39.22 -16.58
N VAL A 94 -2.95 -40.06 -17.38
CA VAL A 94 -3.97 -39.66 -18.36
C VAL A 94 -5.11 -40.67 -18.32
N ILE A 95 -6.27 -40.21 -17.85
CA ILE A 95 -7.48 -41.02 -17.73
C ILE A 95 -8.49 -40.53 -18.76
N VAL A 96 -8.86 -41.38 -19.71
CA VAL A 96 -9.93 -41.10 -20.68
C VAL A 96 -11.22 -41.78 -20.20
N GLY A 97 -12.30 -41.01 -20.10
CA GLY A 97 -13.59 -41.50 -19.64
C GLY A 97 -14.15 -42.61 -20.54
N THR A 98 -14.89 -43.55 -19.94
CA THR A 98 -15.42 -44.76 -20.63
C THR A 98 -16.37 -44.47 -21.78
N THR A 99 -16.98 -43.27 -21.80
CA THR A 99 -17.85 -42.80 -22.89
C THR A 99 -17.13 -41.92 -23.91
N ASN A 100 -15.80 -41.72 -23.81
CA ASN A 100 -14.98 -40.87 -24.70
C ASN A 100 -15.39 -39.39 -24.82
N HIS A 101 -16.19 -38.88 -23.88
CA HIS A 101 -16.62 -37.47 -23.87
C HIS A 101 -15.76 -36.58 -22.95
N SER A 102 -15.01 -37.17 -22.02
CA SER A 102 -14.15 -36.45 -21.07
C SER A 102 -12.83 -37.17 -20.86
N ALA A 103 -11.81 -36.42 -20.44
CA ALA A 103 -10.54 -36.95 -20.00
C ALA A 103 -9.96 -36.08 -18.87
N THR A 104 -9.15 -36.69 -18.02
CA THR A 104 -8.40 -36.00 -16.97
C THR A 104 -6.92 -36.29 -17.15
N VAL A 105 -6.09 -35.25 -17.08
CA VAL A 105 -4.63 -35.37 -17.11
C VAL A 105 -4.09 -34.86 -15.78
N SER A 106 -3.43 -35.73 -15.04
CA SER A 106 -2.75 -35.36 -13.80
C SER A 106 -1.34 -34.88 -14.13
N VAL A 107 -1.05 -33.66 -13.72
CA VAL A 107 0.20 -32.95 -14.00
C VAL A 107 0.79 -32.48 -12.70
N LYS A 108 2.08 -32.73 -12.52
CA LYS A 108 2.88 -32.05 -11.52
C LYS A 108 3.49 -30.81 -12.14
N LEU A 109 3.10 -29.64 -11.66
CA LEU A 109 3.61 -28.34 -12.10
C LEU A 109 4.81 -27.96 -11.24
N THR A 110 5.73 -27.21 -11.83
CA THR A 110 6.84 -26.53 -11.14
C THR A 110 6.71 -25.06 -11.48
N THR A 111 6.45 -24.22 -10.49
CA THR A 111 6.29 -22.77 -10.65
C THR A 111 7.26 -22.06 -9.72
N ILE A 112 7.38 -20.73 -9.86
CA ILE A 112 7.94 -19.91 -8.77
C ILE A 112 7.08 -20.15 -7.51
N ASP A 113 7.70 -20.10 -6.33
CA ASP A 113 6.98 -20.08 -5.05
C ASP A 113 6.06 -18.85 -4.98
N SER A 114 4.79 -19.07 -5.29
CA SER A 114 3.78 -18.01 -5.40
C SER A 114 3.50 -17.35 -4.07
N LYS A 115 3.61 -18.10 -2.96
CA LYS A 115 3.28 -17.61 -1.63
C LYS A 115 4.31 -16.59 -1.17
N VAL A 116 5.59 -16.87 -1.39
CA VAL A 116 6.67 -15.92 -1.11
C VAL A 116 6.53 -14.67 -1.98
N LEU A 117 6.29 -14.86 -3.28
CA LEU A 117 6.08 -13.74 -4.21
C LEU A 117 4.85 -12.88 -3.83
N ALA A 118 3.74 -13.51 -3.42
CA ALA A 118 2.52 -12.81 -3.00
C ALA A 118 2.76 -11.94 -1.76
N ARG A 119 3.48 -12.49 -0.78
CA ARG A 119 3.88 -11.78 0.43
C ARG A 119 4.76 -10.57 0.11
N ASP A 120 5.80 -10.76 -0.71
CA ASP A 120 6.69 -9.68 -1.14
C ASP A 120 5.95 -8.61 -1.94
N PHE A 121 5.03 -9.01 -2.82
CA PHE A 121 4.17 -8.10 -3.56
C PHE A 121 3.31 -7.23 -2.65
N LYS A 122 2.65 -7.82 -1.65
CA LYS A 122 1.80 -7.08 -0.70
C LYS A 122 2.64 -6.13 0.17
N ALA A 123 3.84 -6.55 0.57
CA ALA A 123 4.76 -5.71 1.32
C ALA A 123 5.25 -4.51 0.49
N GLU A 124 5.64 -4.73 -0.77
CA GLU A 124 6.09 -3.66 -1.67
C GLU A 124 4.96 -2.70 -2.04
N LEU A 125 3.74 -3.22 -2.21
CA LEU A 125 2.55 -2.40 -2.44
C LEU A 125 2.28 -1.48 -1.24
N LEU A 126 2.33 -2.01 -0.01
CA LEU A 126 2.13 -1.22 1.21
C LEU A 126 3.23 -0.15 1.35
N ARG A 127 4.50 -0.51 1.14
CA ARG A 127 5.63 0.44 1.13
C ARG A 127 5.40 1.57 0.14
N THR A 128 5.01 1.23 -1.09
CA THR A 128 4.72 2.20 -2.15
C THR A 128 3.61 3.17 -1.72
N GLN A 129 2.53 2.67 -1.12
CA GLN A 129 1.41 3.50 -0.65
C GLN A 129 1.82 4.49 0.44
N ILE A 130 2.67 4.07 1.38
CA ILE A 130 3.20 4.95 2.45
C ILE A 130 4.10 6.03 1.85
N THR A 131 5.02 5.66 0.96
CA THR A 131 5.93 6.60 0.29
C THR A 131 5.18 7.59 -0.61
N GLU A 132 4.20 7.14 -1.40
CA GLU A 132 3.36 8.03 -2.21
C GLU A 132 2.60 9.04 -1.34
N SER A 133 2.09 8.60 -0.18
CA SER A 133 1.42 9.47 0.78
C SER A 133 2.39 10.51 1.37
N ALA A 134 3.62 10.12 1.68
CA ALA A 134 4.68 11.03 2.13
C ALA A 134 5.07 12.05 1.05
N GLN A 135 5.09 11.66 -0.22
CA GLN A 135 5.48 12.53 -1.34
C GLN A 135 4.38 13.47 -1.83
N ALA A 136 3.13 13.26 -1.41
CA ALA A 136 1.96 14.01 -1.86
C ALA A 136 1.92 15.47 -1.33
N GLN A 137 2.78 16.35 -1.86
CA GLN A 137 2.71 17.79 -1.61
C GLN A 137 1.67 18.45 -2.54
N LYS A 138 0.48 18.77 -2.01
CA LYS A 138 -0.57 19.65 -2.60
C LYS A 138 -0.75 19.55 -4.14
N GLY A 139 -1.67 18.67 -4.56
CA GLY A 139 -2.37 18.77 -5.84
C GLY A 139 -1.83 17.86 -6.95
N ASN A 140 -2.66 16.90 -7.36
CA ASN A 140 -2.43 15.86 -8.36
C ASN A 140 -1.49 14.72 -7.94
N ILE A 141 -1.97 13.91 -7.00
CA ILE A 141 -1.46 12.54 -6.86
C ILE A 141 -1.92 11.78 -8.11
N LYS A 142 -0.96 11.35 -8.95
CA LYS A 142 -1.22 10.15 -9.75
C LYS A 142 -1.31 9.04 -8.72
N ASP A 143 -2.52 8.53 -8.50
CA ASP A 143 -2.83 7.41 -7.61
C ASP A 143 -2.29 6.12 -8.24
N SER A 144 -0.97 6.11 -8.51
CA SER A 144 -0.32 5.12 -9.37
C SER A 144 -0.44 3.75 -8.74
N SER A 145 -0.20 3.60 -7.44
CA SER A 145 -0.35 2.34 -6.71
C SER A 145 -1.76 1.73 -6.76
N ARG A 146 -2.80 2.48 -7.14
CA ARG A 146 -4.16 1.95 -7.32
C ARG A 146 -4.43 1.49 -8.75
N SER A 147 -3.56 1.84 -9.69
CA SER A 147 -3.65 1.36 -11.07
C SER A 147 -3.12 -0.06 -11.18
N LEU A 148 -3.76 -0.85 -12.03
CA LEU A 148 -3.28 -2.19 -12.34
C LEU A 148 -1.89 -2.18 -13.00
N GLU A 149 -1.56 -1.09 -13.71
CA GLU A 149 -0.27 -0.92 -14.35
C GLU A 149 0.85 -0.87 -13.31
N ALA A 150 0.66 -0.12 -12.23
CA ALA A 150 1.63 -0.08 -11.14
C ALA A 150 1.78 -1.44 -10.45
N HIS A 151 0.72 -2.23 -10.33
CA HIS A 151 0.85 -3.60 -9.82
C HIS A 151 1.76 -4.45 -10.72
N TYR A 152 1.65 -4.36 -12.04
CA TYR A 152 2.57 -5.06 -12.95
C TYR A 152 4.00 -4.53 -12.83
N LEU A 153 4.19 -3.23 -12.63
CA LEU A 153 5.53 -2.66 -12.41
C LEU A 153 6.17 -3.13 -11.10
N ILE A 154 5.40 -3.24 -10.01
CA ILE A 154 5.86 -3.84 -8.75
C ILE A 154 6.25 -5.30 -8.97
N LEU A 155 5.39 -6.08 -9.63
CA LEU A 155 5.66 -7.49 -9.92
C LEU A 155 6.91 -7.65 -10.79
N ASN A 156 7.07 -6.82 -11.81
CA ASN A 156 8.28 -6.76 -12.64
C ASN A 156 9.52 -6.45 -11.81
N HIS A 157 9.44 -5.44 -10.93
CA HIS A 157 10.56 -5.06 -10.06
C HIS A 157 10.99 -6.24 -9.17
N LEU A 158 10.03 -6.87 -8.51
CA LEU A 158 10.27 -8.02 -7.64
C LEU A 158 10.87 -9.21 -8.39
N LEU A 159 10.32 -9.57 -9.55
CA LEU A 159 10.81 -10.70 -10.35
C LEU A 159 12.18 -10.44 -11.00
N ASN A 160 12.54 -9.19 -11.28
CA ASN A 160 13.88 -8.85 -11.77
C ASN A 160 14.92 -8.80 -10.65
N THR A 161 14.52 -8.39 -9.44
CA THR A 161 15.45 -8.15 -8.33
C THR A 161 15.70 -9.39 -7.50
N ASN A 162 14.67 -10.22 -7.32
CA ASN A 162 14.72 -11.40 -6.47
C ASN A 162 14.81 -12.69 -7.31
N ASP A 163 15.61 -13.64 -6.83
CA ASP A 163 15.63 -15.01 -7.36
C ASP A 163 14.79 -15.92 -6.48
N TYR A 164 13.50 -16.03 -6.81
CA TYR A 164 12.57 -16.88 -6.07
C TYR A 164 12.84 -18.37 -6.32
N ASP A 165 12.73 -19.15 -5.26
CA ASP A 165 12.71 -20.61 -5.34
C ASP A 165 11.50 -21.13 -6.11
N THR A 166 11.51 -22.42 -6.44
CA THR A 166 10.40 -23.09 -7.12
C THR A 166 9.64 -24.00 -6.17
N ALA A 167 8.32 -24.06 -6.35
CA ALA A 167 7.44 -25.01 -5.68
C ALA A 167 6.85 -26.02 -6.68
N GLU A 168 6.53 -27.22 -6.21
CA GLU A 168 5.80 -28.22 -7.00
C GLU A 168 4.35 -28.34 -6.51
N THR A 169 3.39 -28.36 -7.44
CA THR A 169 1.97 -28.55 -7.14
C THR A 169 1.36 -29.62 -8.05
N ASP A 170 0.44 -30.41 -7.50
CA ASP A 170 -0.31 -31.39 -8.28
C ASP A 170 -1.59 -30.75 -8.82
N CYS A 171 -1.77 -30.82 -10.14
CA CYS A 171 -2.87 -30.21 -10.89
C CYS A 171 -3.60 -31.27 -11.73
N ASN A 172 -4.93 -31.18 -11.80
CA ASN A 172 -5.75 -32.06 -12.63
C ASN A 172 -6.41 -31.27 -13.76
N ILE A 173 -5.93 -31.46 -14.98
CA ILE A 173 -6.44 -30.78 -16.17
C ILE A 173 -7.58 -31.61 -16.75
N GLN A 174 -8.78 -31.03 -16.77
CA GLN A 174 -9.96 -31.66 -17.36
C GLN A 174 -10.07 -31.30 -18.84
N LEU A 175 -10.47 -32.25 -19.68
CA LEU A 175 -10.70 -32.06 -21.10
C LEU A 175 -12.06 -32.61 -21.51
N VAL A 176 -12.66 -31.99 -22.52
CA VAL A 176 -13.87 -32.46 -23.20
C VAL A 176 -13.60 -32.77 -24.65
N ASN A 177 -14.23 -33.84 -25.13
CA ASN A 177 -14.28 -34.15 -26.54
C ASN A 177 -15.44 -33.38 -27.19
N THR A 178 -15.09 -32.41 -28.03
CA THR A 178 -16.03 -31.60 -28.82
C THR A 178 -16.18 -32.10 -30.26
N GLY A 179 -15.56 -33.24 -30.56
CA GLY A 179 -15.60 -33.90 -31.86
C GLY A 179 -16.82 -34.80 -32.01
N ASN A 180 -16.76 -35.67 -33.00
CA ASN A 180 -17.75 -36.75 -33.18
C ASN A 180 -17.04 -38.11 -33.11
N ASP A 181 -17.81 -39.19 -33.09
CA ASP A 181 -17.30 -40.58 -33.01
C ASP A 181 -16.31 -40.97 -34.11
N LYS A 182 -16.17 -40.16 -35.17
CA LYS A 182 -15.25 -40.38 -36.29
C LYS A 182 -14.01 -39.49 -36.26
N LYS A 183 -14.06 -38.36 -35.53
CA LYS A 183 -13.00 -37.37 -35.42
C LYS A 183 -13.11 -36.68 -34.07
N GLU A 184 -12.33 -37.19 -33.11
CA GLU A 184 -12.23 -36.59 -31.79
C GLU A 184 -11.59 -35.20 -31.86
N LYS A 185 -12.02 -34.32 -30.96
CA LYS A 185 -11.51 -32.96 -30.84
C LYS A 185 -11.46 -32.58 -29.37
N TRP A 186 -10.31 -32.81 -28.76
CA TRP A 186 -10.09 -32.55 -27.34
C TRP A 186 -9.86 -31.07 -27.08
N LYS A 187 -10.49 -30.54 -26.03
CA LYS A 187 -10.33 -29.17 -25.55
C LYS A 187 -10.22 -29.18 -24.03
N ILE A 188 -9.27 -28.43 -23.49
CA ILE A 188 -9.14 -28.22 -22.05
C ILE A 188 -10.36 -27.44 -21.52
N GLN A 189 -10.98 -27.98 -20.47
CA GLN A 189 -11.99 -27.28 -19.69
C GLN A 189 -11.29 -26.28 -18.78
N ARG A 190 -11.66 -25.02 -18.95
CA ARG A 190 -11.11 -23.93 -18.15
C ARG A 190 -11.93 -23.75 -16.88
N THR A 191 -11.23 -23.58 -15.77
CA THR A 191 -11.81 -23.32 -14.47
C THR A 191 -10.87 -22.38 -13.72
N ASN A 192 -11.40 -21.57 -12.80
CA ASN A 192 -10.58 -20.69 -11.99
C ASN A 192 -9.52 -21.47 -11.19
N SER A 193 -9.83 -22.71 -10.77
CA SER A 193 -8.87 -23.59 -10.09
C SER A 193 -7.70 -23.93 -11.00
N LEU A 194 -7.94 -24.28 -12.26
CA LEU A 194 -6.86 -24.57 -13.22
C LEU A 194 -6.02 -23.32 -13.50
N GLU A 195 -6.65 -22.15 -13.59
CA GLU A 195 -5.93 -20.88 -13.80
C GLU A 195 -5.00 -20.58 -12.63
N ASP A 196 -5.47 -20.77 -11.39
CA ASP A 196 -4.68 -20.57 -10.18
C ASP A 196 -3.55 -21.61 -10.04
N ASP A 197 -3.84 -22.89 -10.33
CA ASP A 197 -2.84 -23.98 -10.32
C ASP A 197 -1.67 -23.66 -11.27
N LEU A 198 -1.96 -23.11 -12.46
CA LEU A 198 -0.94 -22.79 -13.48
C LEU A 198 -0.04 -21.62 -13.07
N VAL A 199 -0.48 -20.77 -12.16
CA VAL A 199 0.33 -19.70 -11.55
C VAL A 199 0.81 -20.06 -10.14
N GLY A 200 0.72 -21.34 -9.77
CA GLY A 200 1.25 -21.87 -8.51
C GLY A 200 0.39 -21.61 -7.28
N GLY A 201 -0.82 -21.06 -7.43
CA GLY A 201 -1.68 -20.63 -6.31
C GLY A 201 -1.64 -19.13 -6.05
N LEU A 202 -0.95 -18.35 -6.90
CA LEU A 202 -0.74 -16.92 -6.69
C LEU A 202 -2.04 -16.11 -6.57
N ILE A 203 -3.13 -16.49 -7.26
CA ILE A 203 -4.41 -15.78 -7.20
C ILE A 203 -5.02 -15.98 -5.81
N ALA A 204 -4.99 -17.21 -5.29
CA ALA A 204 -5.43 -17.50 -3.94
C ALA A 204 -4.54 -16.83 -2.88
N ASP A 205 -3.22 -16.93 -3.01
CA ASP A 205 -2.26 -16.34 -2.05
C ASP A 205 -2.41 -14.82 -1.95
N LEU A 206 -2.65 -14.14 -3.07
CA LEU A 206 -2.85 -12.69 -3.05
C LEU A 206 -4.26 -12.26 -2.57
N ALA A 207 -5.24 -13.16 -2.65
CA ALA A 207 -6.58 -12.96 -2.11
C ALA A 207 -6.66 -13.31 -0.61
N ASP A 208 -5.66 -14.00 -0.07
CA ASP A 208 -5.53 -14.29 1.35
C ASP A 208 -5.31 -12.98 2.13
N PRO A 209 -6.25 -12.58 2.99
CA PRO A 209 -6.10 -11.35 3.77
C PRO A 209 -5.01 -11.44 4.84
N ASP A 210 -4.56 -12.66 5.16
CA ASP A 210 -3.54 -12.96 6.17
C ASP A 210 -2.17 -13.28 5.56
N ILE A 211 -1.99 -13.05 4.25
CA ILE A 211 -0.70 -13.24 3.55
C ILE A 211 0.45 -12.45 4.19
N LEU A 212 0.12 -11.28 4.75
CA LEU A 212 0.92 -10.57 5.73
C LEU A 212 0.23 -10.71 7.08
N SER A 213 0.97 -11.14 8.10
CA SER A 213 0.48 -11.13 9.47
C SER A 213 0.40 -9.69 10.00
N PRO A 214 -0.32 -9.41 11.11
CA PRO A 214 -0.33 -8.09 11.72
C PRO A 214 1.07 -7.56 12.05
N GLU A 215 1.95 -8.44 12.54
CA GLU A 215 3.34 -8.11 12.86
C GLU A 215 4.12 -7.71 11.60
N ASP A 216 3.96 -8.47 10.52
CA ASP A 216 4.63 -8.16 9.25
C ASP A 216 4.11 -6.87 8.63
N THR A 217 2.80 -6.64 8.70
CA THR A 217 2.17 -5.39 8.24
C THR A 217 2.73 -4.19 8.99
N LEU A 218 2.79 -4.25 10.32
CA LEU A 218 3.37 -3.16 11.12
C LEU A 218 4.87 -3.00 10.86
N THR A 219 5.60 -4.10 10.71
CA THR A 219 7.04 -4.07 10.37
C THR A 219 7.26 -3.33 9.05
N VAL A 220 6.54 -3.68 7.99
CA VAL A 220 6.63 -2.98 6.69
C VAL A 220 6.32 -1.49 6.85
N TYR A 221 5.31 -1.16 7.65
CA TYR A 221 4.92 0.22 7.90
C TYR A 221 6.03 1.01 8.61
N LEU A 222 6.51 0.54 9.77
CA LEU A 222 7.54 1.23 10.57
C LEU A 222 8.91 1.26 9.88
N ASP A 223 9.31 0.18 9.18
CA ASP A 223 10.51 0.15 8.35
C ASP A 223 10.47 1.20 7.24
N THR A 224 9.28 1.41 6.65
CA THR A 224 9.11 2.40 5.60
C THR A 224 9.27 3.80 6.17
N LEU A 225 8.65 4.09 7.33
CA LEU A 225 8.82 5.36 8.03
C LEU A 225 10.28 5.65 8.37
N GLN A 226 11.01 4.66 8.88
CA GLN A 226 12.43 4.81 9.23
C GLN A 226 13.32 5.11 8.01
N LYS A 227 12.89 4.77 6.80
CA LYS A 227 13.62 4.98 5.55
C LYS A 227 13.21 6.25 4.80
N LEU A 228 12.12 6.92 5.20
CA LEU A 228 11.72 8.19 4.60
C LEU A 228 12.82 9.21 4.81
N ASP A 229 13.13 9.99 3.78
CA ASP A 229 14.02 11.14 3.96
C ASP A 229 13.34 12.23 4.79
N LEU A 230 14.10 13.24 5.23
CA LEU A 230 13.57 14.31 6.07
C LEU A 230 12.38 15.04 5.42
N LYS A 231 12.39 15.24 4.09
CA LYS A 231 11.31 15.95 3.38
C LYS A 231 10.05 15.09 3.35
N GLU A 232 10.20 13.80 3.05
CA GLU A 232 9.11 12.82 3.05
C GLU A 232 8.53 12.64 4.45
N MET A 233 9.37 12.48 5.47
CA MET A 233 8.96 12.38 6.87
C MET A 233 8.17 13.62 7.33
N THR A 234 8.68 14.82 7.03
CA THR A 234 8.01 16.10 7.37
C THR A 234 6.61 16.18 6.75
N SER A 235 6.49 15.73 5.50
CA SER A 235 5.23 15.71 4.75
C SER A 235 4.27 14.65 5.29
N TYR A 236 4.76 13.43 5.53
CA TYR A 236 3.99 12.30 6.05
C TYR A 236 3.36 12.61 7.41
N LEU A 237 4.15 13.14 8.34
CA LEU A 237 3.68 13.48 9.68
C LEU A 237 2.71 14.68 9.68
N GLY A 238 2.54 15.36 8.55
CA GLY A 238 1.65 16.53 8.47
C GLY A 238 2.10 17.69 9.36
N VAL A 239 3.37 17.73 9.77
CA VAL A 239 3.91 18.68 10.77
C VAL A 239 3.77 20.14 10.29
N VAL A 240 3.83 20.36 8.98
CA VAL A 240 3.56 21.67 8.34
C VAL A 240 2.06 22.02 8.35
N ASN A 241 1.16 21.04 8.34
CA ASN A 241 -0.30 21.26 8.37
C ASN A 241 -0.81 21.50 9.80
N ILE A 242 -0.19 20.90 10.82
CA ILE A 242 -0.47 21.19 12.24
C ILE A 242 -0.13 22.65 12.57
N MET A 243 0.97 23.15 11.99
CA MET A 243 1.48 24.51 12.20
C MET A 243 1.01 25.53 11.14
N ASN A 244 0.06 25.16 10.26
CA ASN A 244 -0.30 25.85 9.01
C ASN A 244 -0.60 27.35 9.20
N THR A 245 0.47 28.13 9.15
CA THR A 245 0.46 29.56 9.36
C THR A 245 1.44 30.17 8.37
N SER A 246 1.18 31.40 7.95
CA SER A 246 2.14 32.23 7.21
C SER A 246 3.40 32.58 8.03
N ASP A 247 3.58 31.96 9.19
CA ASP A 247 4.61 32.25 10.17
C ASP A 247 5.84 31.37 9.95
N THR A 248 6.95 32.00 9.60
CA THR A 248 8.24 31.35 9.38
C THR A 248 8.81 30.70 10.64
N ALA A 249 8.48 31.20 11.84
CA ALA A 249 8.96 30.64 13.10
C ALA A 249 8.30 29.30 13.40
N LYS A 250 6.97 29.21 13.20
CA LYS A 250 6.21 27.95 13.32
C LYS A 250 6.71 26.88 12.35
N ASN A 251 7.00 27.26 11.11
CA ASN A 251 7.59 26.35 10.11
C ASN A 251 9.00 25.87 10.49
N SER A 252 9.78 26.71 11.18
CA SER A 252 11.13 26.32 11.65
C SER A 252 11.05 25.32 12.79
N ILE A 253 10.11 25.51 13.74
CA ILE A 253 9.84 24.54 14.82
C ILE A 253 9.34 23.21 14.24
N ALA A 254 8.40 23.28 13.31
CA ALA A 254 7.88 22.12 12.58
C ALA A 254 9.03 21.30 11.95
N SER A 255 9.94 21.99 11.26
CA SER A 255 11.12 21.35 10.64
C SER A 255 12.06 20.73 11.67
N ALA A 256 12.34 21.45 12.77
CA ALA A 256 13.21 20.96 13.84
C ALA A 256 12.65 19.72 14.55
N LEU A 257 11.33 19.65 14.74
CA LEU A 257 10.67 18.46 15.27
C LEU A 257 10.77 17.28 14.30
N ALA A 258 10.54 17.50 13.01
CA ALA A 258 10.72 16.44 12.00
C ALA A 258 12.17 15.93 11.94
N GLU A 259 13.16 16.82 12.11
CA GLU A 259 14.58 16.44 12.22
C GLU A 259 14.86 15.59 13.46
N GLN A 260 14.29 15.96 14.62
CA GLN A 260 14.41 15.16 15.84
C GLN A 260 13.80 13.77 15.67
N ILE A 261 12.68 13.64 14.97
CA ILE A 261 12.07 12.34 14.68
C ILE A 261 12.95 11.54 13.73
N HIS A 262 13.30 12.11 12.58
CA HIS A 262 14.12 11.43 11.57
C HIS A 262 15.47 10.96 12.14
N LYS A 263 16.04 11.67 13.12
CA LYS A 263 17.29 11.30 13.78
C LYS A 263 17.15 10.20 14.82
N ASN A 264 16.07 10.22 15.61
CA ASN A 264 15.96 9.39 16.82
C ASN A 264 14.93 8.25 16.72
N PHE A 265 14.07 8.27 15.69
CA PHE A 265 13.01 7.27 15.53
C PHE A 265 13.59 5.87 15.30
N ASN A 266 13.24 4.96 16.19
CA ASN A 266 13.54 3.54 16.07
C ASN A 266 12.45 2.72 16.74
N TYR A 267 12.35 1.43 16.42
CA TYR A 267 11.33 0.58 17.01
C TYR A 267 11.81 -0.86 17.26
N VAL A 268 11.15 -1.54 18.19
CA VAL A 268 11.31 -2.98 18.45
C VAL A 268 9.94 -3.57 18.73
N ILE A 269 9.46 -4.47 17.85
CA ILE A 269 8.22 -5.23 18.11
C ILE A 269 8.49 -6.21 19.26
N LYS A 270 7.63 -6.19 20.28
CA LYS A 270 7.75 -7.05 21.48
C LYS A 270 6.85 -8.27 21.39
N SER A 271 5.62 -8.07 20.96
CA SER A 271 4.62 -9.13 20.86
C SER A 271 3.51 -8.76 19.90
N SER A 272 2.90 -9.79 19.30
CA SER A 272 1.68 -9.71 18.51
C SER A 272 0.62 -10.63 19.11
N SER A 273 -0.63 -10.18 19.10
CA SER A 273 -1.78 -10.97 19.52
C SER A 273 -2.96 -10.73 18.58
N GLU A 274 -3.67 -11.80 18.25
CA GLU A 274 -4.79 -11.78 17.31
C GLU A 274 -6.08 -12.22 18.00
N ASN A 275 -7.17 -11.53 17.72
CA ASN A 275 -8.51 -11.82 18.20
C ASN A 275 -9.54 -11.58 17.09
N GLY A 276 -9.76 -12.62 16.27
CA GLY A 276 -10.61 -12.54 15.09
C GLY A 276 -10.03 -11.56 14.07
N TYR A 277 -10.83 -10.57 13.66
CA TYR A 277 -10.41 -9.55 12.70
C TYR A 277 -9.64 -8.37 13.33
N ASN A 278 -9.25 -8.47 14.60
CA ASN A 278 -8.48 -7.44 15.29
C ASN A 278 -7.17 -8.04 15.78
N ALA A 279 -6.11 -7.26 15.75
CA ALA A 279 -4.82 -7.62 16.32
C ALA A 279 -4.25 -6.45 17.10
N THR A 280 -3.47 -6.77 18.12
CA THR A 280 -2.69 -5.79 18.89
C THR A 280 -1.23 -6.19 18.81
N VAL A 281 -0.40 -5.28 18.30
CA VAL A 281 1.05 -5.45 18.20
C VAL A 281 1.70 -4.44 19.14
N THR A 282 2.24 -4.94 20.25
CA THR A 282 2.97 -4.14 21.23
C THR A 282 4.38 -3.90 20.72
N THR A 283 4.74 -2.63 20.59
CA THR A 283 5.99 -2.17 20.00
C THR A 283 6.63 -1.12 20.88
N GLU A 284 7.91 -1.28 21.17
CA GLU A 284 8.71 -0.27 21.84
C GLU A 284 9.18 0.76 20.80
N ILE A 285 8.80 2.02 20.99
CA ILE A 285 9.18 3.15 20.15
C ILE A 285 10.24 3.98 20.86
N THR A 286 11.36 4.23 20.19
CA THR A 286 12.37 5.21 20.60
C THR A 286 12.17 6.49 19.82
N THR A 287 12.14 7.63 20.51
CA THR A 287 12.02 8.97 19.90
C THR A 287 12.75 10.01 20.77
N PHE A 288 12.74 11.28 20.36
CA PHE A 288 13.25 12.38 21.18
C PHE A 288 12.41 12.55 22.46
N ASP A 289 13.03 12.98 23.54
CA ASP A 289 12.33 13.25 24.80
C ASP A 289 11.70 14.65 24.80
N SER A 290 10.37 14.71 24.63
CA SER A 290 9.60 15.94 24.63
C SER A 290 9.61 16.64 26.00
N ASP A 291 9.68 15.90 27.10
CA ASP A 291 9.66 16.49 28.45
C ASP A 291 10.99 17.18 28.75
N SER A 292 12.11 16.62 28.29
CA SER A 292 13.42 17.28 28.35
C SER A 292 13.45 18.58 27.55
N ILE A 293 12.84 18.61 26.36
CA ILE A 293 12.70 19.83 25.55
C ILE A 293 11.90 20.89 26.29
N LEU A 294 10.73 20.52 26.84
CA LEU A 294 9.84 21.45 27.54
C LEU A 294 10.47 21.98 28.83
N ALA A 295 11.21 21.16 29.56
CA ALA A 295 11.93 21.59 30.77
C ALA A 295 13.02 22.63 30.44
N ASP A 296 13.84 22.37 29.42
CA ASP A 296 14.87 23.32 28.96
C ASP A 296 14.25 24.63 28.41
N TYR A 297 13.17 24.51 27.65
CA TYR A 297 12.40 25.65 27.16
C TYR A 297 11.89 26.52 28.32
N GLN A 298 11.25 25.90 29.31
CA GLN A 298 10.67 26.62 30.46
C GLN A 298 11.76 27.31 31.29
N GLU A 299 12.88 26.64 31.56
CA GLU A 299 14.01 27.22 32.30
C GLU A 299 14.57 28.47 31.58
N LYS A 300 14.80 28.35 30.27
CA LYS A 300 15.31 29.45 29.45
C LYS A 300 14.30 30.60 29.33
N LEU A 301 13.01 30.28 29.20
CA LEU A 301 11.94 31.27 29.14
C LEU A 301 11.81 32.05 30.46
N ASP A 302 11.77 31.36 31.60
CA ASP A 302 11.66 32.00 32.92
C ASP A 302 12.83 32.95 33.18
N LYS A 303 14.04 32.54 32.78
CA LYS A 303 15.24 33.38 32.87
C LYS A 303 15.12 34.63 32.00
N TYR A 304 14.59 34.52 30.79
CA TYR A 304 14.33 35.66 29.92
C TYR A 304 13.27 36.59 30.52
N LEU A 305 12.13 36.04 30.98
CA LEU A 305 11.04 36.83 31.56
C LEU A 305 11.45 37.56 32.84
N ALA A 306 12.40 37.02 33.61
CA ALA A 306 12.98 37.68 34.78
C ALA A 306 14.01 38.78 34.44
N SER A 307 14.39 38.94 33.17
CA SER A 307 15.41 39.90 32.73
C SER A 307 14.85 41.30 32.48
N ALA A 308 15.73 42.31 32.51
CA ALA A 308 15.38 43.67 32.12
C ALA A 308 14.97 43.75 30.63
N ASP A 309 15.50 42.87 29.78
CA ASP A 309 15.20 42.84 28.34
C ASP A 309 13.73 42.50 28.09
N ALA A 310 13.16 41.52 28.80
CA ALA A 310 11.75 41.17 28.68
C ALA A 310 10.78 42.30 29.07
N VAL A 311 11.19 43.17 30.01
CA VAL A 311 10.41 44.36 30.40
C VAL A 311 10.40 45.39 29.26
N ILE A 312 11.55 45.55 28.58
CA ILE A 312 11.73 46.51 27.49
C ILE A 312 11.05 46.03 26.19
N ASP A 313 11.07 44.72 25.94
CA ASP A 313 10.76 44.13 24.64
C ASP A 313 9.26 44.17 24.26
N GLY A 314 8.36 44.44 25.20
CA GLY A 314 6.92 44.45 24.94
C GLY A 314 6.37 43.06 24.55
N SER A 315 5.07 42.95 24.26
CA SER A 315 4.41 41.65 24.03
C SER A 315 4.93 40.93 22.79
N GLN A 316 5.04 41.63 21.66
CA GLN A 316 5.41 41.04 20.37
C GLN A 316 6.80 40.41 20.39
N LYS A 317 7.82 41.13 20.88
CA LYS A 317 9.18 40.56 20.93
C LYS A 317 9.30 39.47 21.99
N ARG A 318 8.56 39.53 23.11
CA ARG A 318 8.53 38.42 24.07
C ARG A 318 7.97 37.16 23.43
N TYR A 319 6.94 37.30 22.59
CA TYR A 319 6.40 36.20 21.81
C TYR A 319 7.44 35.65 20.83
N GLU A 320 8.08 36.50 20.01
CA GLU A 320 9.17 36.08 19.10
C GLU A 320 10.32 35.38 19.84
N LYS A 321 10.71 35.89 21.03
CA LYS A 321 11.75 35.28 21.85
C LYS A 321 11.34 33.91 22.37
N SER A 322 10.07 33.73 22.73
CA SER A 322 9.53 32.42 23.13
C SER A 322 9.71 31.38 22.02
N PHE A 323 9.40 31.73 20.76
CA PHE A 323 9.65 30.85 19.60
C PHE A 323 11.13 30.51 19.42
N GLU A 324 12.00 31.51 19.52
CA GLU A 324 13.45 31.31 19.39
C GLU A 324 13.98 30.35 20.48
N ILE A 325 13.52 30.53 21.72
CA ILE A 325 13.91 29.65 22.84
C ILE A 325 13.42 28.22 22.57
N LEU A 326 12.16 28.04 22.19
CA LEU A 326 11.61 26.70 21.89
C LEU A 326 12.34 26.02 20.74
N LEU A 327 12.60 26.74 19.64
CA LEU A 327 13.35 26.22 18.50
C LEU A 327 14.76 25.77 18.93
N ASN A 328 15.45 26.57 19.74
CA ASN A 328 16.77 26.21 20.25
C ASN A 328 16.70 25.00 21.18
N SER A 329 15.72 24.92 22.08
CA SER A 329 15.50 23.76 22.96
C SER A 329 15.25 22.48 22.18
N ILE A 330 14.51 22.54 21.07
CA ILE A 330 14.30 21.40 20.17
C ILE A 330 15.62 21.03 19.49
N ASN A 331 16.34 21.99 18.90
CA ASN A 331 17.58 21.73 18.16
C ASN A 331 18.71 21.19 19.05
N ASP A 332 18.83 21.72 20.27
CA ASP A 332 19.88 21.36 21.21
C ASP A 332 19.59 20.03 21.93
N ASN A 333 18.34 19.53 21.86
CA ASN A 333 17.97 18.29 22.53
C ASN A 333 18.73 17.08 21.94
N THR A 334 19.31 16.31 22.85
CA THR A 334 20.00 15.04 22.56
C THR A 334 19.44 13.89 23.38
N VAL A 335 18.45 14.15 24.24
CA VAL A 335 17.82 13.15 25.10
C VAL A 335 16.75 12.41 24.30
N THR A 336 16.74 11.10 24.43
CA THR A 336 15.73 10.22 23.85
C THR A 336 14.90 9.55 24.93
N THR A 337 13.69 9.14 24.57
CA THR A 337 12.79 8.36 25.42
C THR A 337 12.36 7.10 24.70
N VAL A 338 11.89 6.12 25.46
CA VAL A 338 11.46 4.80 25.00
C VAL A 338 10.11 4.47 25.63
N ASN A 339 9.10 4.21 24.80
CA ASN A 339 7.74 3.94 25.24
C ASN A 339 7.18 2.69 24.56
N ASP A 340 6.47 1.86 25.31
CA ASP A 340 5.68 0.76 24.76
C ASP A 340 4.35 1.30 24.22
N VAL A 341 4.02 0.90 23.00
CA VAL A 341 2.84 1.34 22.26
C VAL A 341 2.10 0.13 21.71
N ASP A 342 0.80 0.07 21.95
CA ASP A 342 -0.07 -0.96 21.41
C ASP A 342 -0.70 -0.48 20.11
N PHE A 343 -0.21 -0.98 18.97
CA PHE A 343 -0.81 -0.71 17.68
C PHE A 343 -1.97 -1.67 17.42
N VAL A 344 -3.15 -1.13 17.12
CA VAL A 344 -4.33 -1.92 16.77
C VAL A 344 -4.46 -2.03 15.26
N LEU A 345 -4.48 -3.26 14.76
CA LEU A 345 -4.73 -3.57 13.36
C LEU A 345 -6.08 -4.23 13.18
N ILE A 346 -6.74 -3.93 12.07
CA ILE A 346 -8.01 -4.53 11.66
C ILE A 346 -7.83 -5.21 10.31
N ASN A 347 -8.27 -6.45 10.21
CA ASN A 347 -8.39 -7.15 8.95
C ASN A 347 -9.76 -6.86 8.32
N ASP A 348 -9.76 -6.21 7.15
CA ASP A 348 -10.98 -5.82 6.44
C ASP A 348 -11.49 -6.88 5.44
N GLY A 349 -10.90 -8.08 5.48
CA GLY A 349 -11.14 -9.16 4.52
C GLY A 349 -10.32 -9.05 3.23
N VAL A 350 -9.42 -8.06 3.13
CA VAL A 350 -8.45 -7.92 2.04
C VAL A 350 -7.02 -7.86 2.57
N SER A 351 -6.79 -7.15 3.68
CA SER A 351 -5.50 -7.12 4.38
C SER A 351 -5.66 -6.59 5.81
N TRP A 352 -4.65 -6.81 6.64
CA TRP A 352 -4.47 -6.07 7.88
C TRP A 352 -4.17 -4.59 7.58
N LYS A 353 -4.80 -3.69 8.35
CA LYS A 353 -4.64 -2.24 8.27
C LYS A 353 -4.53 -1.65 9.66
N LEU A 354 -3.73 -0.60 9.81
CA LEU A 354 -3.58 0.08 11.09
C LEU A 354 -4.82 0.96 11.33
N GLN A 355 -5.48 0.79 12.48
CA GLN A 355 -6.80 1.42 12.74
C GLN A 355 -6.70 2.93 12.96
N ASP A 356 -5.63 3.36 13.63
CA ASP A 356 -5.41 4.74 14.04
C ASP A 356 -3.97 5.15 13.71
N GLU A 357 -3.67 5.14 12.40
CA GLU A 357 -2.33 5.44 11.88
C GLU A 357 -1.80 6.80 12.34
N GLY A 358 -2.70 7.76 12.56
CA GLY A 358 -2.37 9.14 12.91
C GLY A 358 -2.17 9.39 14.41
N ASN A 359 -3.13 9.05 15.27
CA ASN A 359 -3.07 9.50 16.66
C ASN A 359 -2.19 8.61 17.53
N THR A 360 -2.29 7.28 17.41
CA THR A 360 -1.48 6.36 18.22
C THR A 360 0.01 6.54 17.94
N LEU A 361 0.39 6.60 16.67
CA LEU A 361 1.77 6.87 16.27
C LEU A 361 2.19 8.32 16.61
N GLY A 362 1.32 9.29 16.35
CA GLY A 362 1.59 10.70 16.66
C GLY A 362 1.88 10.91 18.15
N ASN A 363 1.05 10.36 19.03
CA ASN A 363 1.26 10.43 20.48
C ASN A 363 2.55 9.72 20.90
N ALA A 364 2.85 8.57 20.31
CA ALA A 364 4.08 7.84 20.58
C ALA A 364 5.35 8.62 20.18
N ILE A 365 5.29 9.35 19.06
CA ILE A 365 6.45 10.05 18.50
C ILE A 365 6.63 11.45 19.11
N PHE A 366 5.55 12.20 19.32
CA PHE A 366 5.59 13.59 19.80
C PHE A 366 5.45 13.72 21.32
N GLY A 367 4.99 12.67 22.01
CA GLY A 367 4.83 12.70 23.46
C GLY A 367 3.93 13.85 23.92
N THR A 368 4.43 14.68 24.82
CA THR A 368 3.71 15.84 25.39
C THR A 368 3.63 17.05 24.46
N LEU A 369 4.36 17.04 23.33
CA LEU A 369 4.30 18.10 22.31
C LEU A 369 3.19 17.90 21.27
N THR A 370 2.28 16.95 21.48
CA THR A 370 1.05 16.85 20.69
C THR A 370 0.17 18.09 20.82
N ASP A 371 0.26 18.78 21.97
CA ASP A 371 -0.35 20.09 22.21
C ASP A 371 0.70 21.21 22.09
N SER A 372 0.32 22.35 21.49
CA SER A 372 1.21 23.50 21.39
C SER A 372 1.55 24.05 22.78
N PRO A 373 2.84 24.15 23.18
CA PRO A 373 3.22 24.78 24.44
C PRO A 373 3.11 26.32 24.38
N LEU A 374 2.88 26.87 23.19
CA LEU A 374 2.75 28.30 22.97
C LEU A 374 1.29 28.69 23.07
N GLU A 375 0.96 29.61 23.98
CA GLU A 375 -0.36 30.23 24.05
C GLU A 375 -0.64 30.96 22.73
N THR A 376 -1.72 30.58 22.04
CA THR A 376 -2.26 31.38 20.94
C THR A 376 -2.85 32.64 21.55
N SER A 377 -2.33 33.80 21.17
CA SER A 377 -2.91 35.09 21.53
C SER A 377 -4.24 35.33 20.80
N ASP A 378 -5.25 34.52 21.09
CA ASP A 378 -6.64 34.68 20.64
C ASP A 378 -7.52 35.09 21.82
N SER A 379 -7.03 36.03 22.65
CA SER A 379 -7.84 36.69 23.67
C SER A 379 -7.53 38.19 23.66
N GLU A 380 -8.43 38.97 23.04
CA GLU A 380 -9.08 40.17 23.57
C GLU A 380 -9.69 41.02 22.44
N ASP A 381 -10.86 40.59 21.93
CA ASP A 381 -11.91 41.53 21.52
C ASP A 381 -12.94 41.60 22.66
N GLU A 382 -12.47 41.93 23.87
CA GLU A 382 -13.37 42.34 24.96
C GLU A 382 -13.78 43.81 24.77
N ASN A 383 -14.86 43.98 24.03
CA ASN A 383 -15.96 44.90 24.30
C ASN A 383 -15.62 46.18 25.10
N ILE A 384 -15.07 47.21 24.44
CA ILE A 384 -15.17 48.60 24.93
C ILE A 384 -16.34 49.28 24.23
N SER A 385 -17.55 48.97 24.68
CA SER A 385 -18.74 49.78 24.45
C SER A 385 -18.62 51.04 25.31
N ALA A 386 -18.03 52.09 24.75
CA ALA A 386 -18.08 53.42 25.32
C ALA A 386 -19.49 54.01 25.16
N ASP A 387 -20.09 54.24 26.31
CA ASP A 387 -21.29 55.04 26.60
C ASP A 387 -21.51 56.21 25.62
N THR A 388 -22.63 56.20 24.91
CA THR A 388 -23.24 57.45 24.43
C THR A 388 -24.75 57.40 24.62
N ASP A 389 -25.15 58.21 25.58
CA ASP A 389 -26.49 58.47 26.07
C ASP A 389 -27.33 59.26 25.03
N LYS A 390 -28.63 58.92 24.91
CA LYS A 390 -29.76 59.65 24.27
C LYS A 390 -29.69 59.94 22.76
N GLN A 391 -30.77 59.75 21.98
CA GLN A 391 -32.14 60.20 22.24
C GLN A 391 -33.13 59.49 21.29
N THR A 392 -34.33 59.23 21.81
CA THR A 392 -35.55 58.79 21.14
C THR A 392 -35.94 59.65 19.93
N ASP A 393 -36.55 59.04 18.90
CA ASP A 393 -37.94 59.33 18.52
C ASP A 393 -38.50 58.34 17.48
N ASP A 394 -39.76 57.98 17.71
CA ASP A 394 -40.69 57.22 16.87
C ASP A 394 -40.81 57.78 15.44
N ASN A 395 -40.99 56.91 14.42
CA ASN A 395 -42.31 56.57 13.85
C ASN A 395 -42.25 55.95 12.43
N THR A 396 -43.14 54.96 12.26
CA THR A 396 -43.89 54.57 11.05
C THR A 396 -43.21 53.98 9.80
N SER A 397 -43.64 52.74 9.49
CA SER A 397 -44.30 52.28 8.25
C SER A 397 -43.75 52.80 6.91
N THR A 398 -43.49 52.00 5.88
CA THR A 398 -44.49 51.18 5.15
C THR A 398 -43.76 50.38 4.05
N GLU A 399 -44.40 49.28 3.63
CA GLU A 399 -44.16 48.44 2.46
C GLU A 399 -43.64 49.16 1.20
N SER A 400 -42.79 48.47 0.43
CA SER A 400 -43.03 48.28 -1.01
C SER A 400 -42.20 47.13 -1.58
N SER A 401 -42.94 46.20 -2.17
CA SER A 401 -42.56 45.20 -3.16
C SER A 401 -41.72 45.76 -4.32
N SER A 402 -40.84 44.95 -4.91
CA SER A 402 -40.99 44.44 -6.30
C SER A 402 -39.78 43.62 -6.75
N ASN A 403 -40.10 42.47 -7.35
CA ASN A 403 -39.33 41.56 -8.22
C ASN A 403 -38.23 40.68 -7.64
#